data_AF-A0A350W7M5-F1
#
_entry.id   AF-A0A350W7M5-F1
#
_cell.length_a   1.000
_cell.length_b   1.000
_cell.length_c   1.000
_cell.angle_alpha   90.00
_cell.angle_beta   90.00
_cell.angle_gamma   90.00
#
_symmetry.space_group_name_H-M   'P 1'
#
loop_
_entity.id
_entity.type
_entity.pdbx_description
1 polymer ?
#
loop_
_entity_poly.entity_id
_entity_poly.type
_entity_poly.pdbx_seq_one_letter_code
_entity_poly.pdbx_strand_id
1 'polypeptide(L)'
;MKEAEYEIKKIYYLLLGIKESINGSIPEKVVRQYNGYITELEEILGENLGSYKIIIYDFQEGYIGCYEIMFQINQILKYLENMHINSSEYQISKVGYLYNSIEDKELHDRCGDILLGETAFDRAINQATQILEDRIKKKAGLEKTVLTGLPLVSKAIHPKIENTILKFSDDPTIQEGYAFLFKGIISVYRNQTHHSLNFKCNREYALKFCAYIDELLKNIDRSIVVNE
;
A
#
# COMPACT_ATOMS: atom_id res chain seq x y z
N MET A 1 0.95 -25.32 -17.29
CA MET A 1 1.15 -23.91 -16.88
C MET A 1 0.32 -23.55 -15.65
N LYS A 2 -1.02 -23.62 -15.67
CA LYS A 2 -1.86 -23.37 -14.48
C LYS A 2 -1.61 -24.32 -13.30
N GLU A 3 -1.31 -25.59 -13.58
CA GLU A 3 -1.01 -26.60 -12.56
C GLU A 3 0.34 -26.36 -11.87
N ALA A 4 1.38 -26.02 -12.63
CA ALA A 4 2.69 -25.65 -12.09
C ALA A 4 2.62 -24.37 -11.22
N GLU A 5 1.89 -23.35 -11.66
CA GLU A 5 1.70 -22.12 -10.89
C GLU A 5 0.96 -22.38 -9.56
N TYR A 6 -0.05 -23.26 -9.58
CA TYR A 6 -0.76 -23.66 -8.37
C TYR A 6 0.16 -24.40 -7.39
N GLU A 7 0.95 -25.36 -7.85
CA GLU A 7 1.88 -26.11 -7.00
C GLU A 7 2.99 -25.22 -6.42
N ILE A 8 3.53 -24.27 -7.19
CA ILE A 8 4.48 -23.27 -6.66
C ILE A 8 3.84 -22.45 -5.53
N LYS A 9 2.60 -21.96 -5.72
CA LYS A 9 1.88 -21.20 -4.68
C LYS A 9 1.62 -22.04 -3.43
N LYS A 10 1.21 -23.29 -3.58
CA LYS A 10 0.99 -24.23 -2.48
C LYS A 10 2.27 -24.43 -1.68
N ILE A 11 3.39 -24.73 -2.33
CA ILE A 11 4.69 -24.91 -1.66
C ILE A 11 5.13 -23.62 -0.97
N TYR A 12 4.97 -22.46 -1.62
CA TYR A 12 5.27 -21.16 -1.03
C TYR A 12 4.53 -20.94 0.31
N TYR A 13 3.22 -21.23 0.38
CA TYR A 13 2.47 -21.09 1.63
C TYR A 13 2.87 -22.12 2.70
N LEU A 14 3.26 -23.34 2.29
CA LEU A 14 3.78 -24.35 3.22
C LEU A 14 5.13 -23.92 3.82
N LEU A 15 6.02 -23.33 3.01
CA LEU A 15 7.27 -22.74 3.47
C LEU A 15 7.02 -21.54 4.40
N LEU A 16 6.01 -20.71 4.12
CA LEU A 16 5.62 -19.61 5.00
C LEU A 16 5.18 -20.14 6.38
N GLY A 17 4.37 -21.20 6.40
CA GLY A 17 3.96 -21.86 7.64
C GLY A 17 5.14 -22.42 8.45
N ILE A 18 6.14 -23.02 7.78
CA ILE A 18 7.38 -23.43 8.46
C ILE A 18 8.08 -22.22 9.06
N LYS A 19 8.25 -21.13 8.30
CA LYS A 19 8.90 -19.90 8.76
C LYS A 19 8.23 -19.32 10.01
N GLU A 20 6.91 -19.23 10.00
CA GLU A 20 6.13 -18.70 11.12
C GLU A 20 6.18 -19.60 12.37
N SER A 21 6.47 -20.88 12.18
CA SER A 21 6.58 -21.87 13.25
C SER A 21 8.00 -21.99 13.82
N ILE A 22 9.01 -21.32 13.24
CA ILE A 22 10.39 -21.36 13.74
C ILE A 22 10.47 -20.62 15.07
N ASN A 23 10.78 -21.37 16.13
CA ASN A 23 11.07 -20.82 17.44
C ASN A 23 12.10 -21.71 18.16
N GLY A 24 13.28 -21.15 18.48
CA GLY A 24 14.35 -21.90 19.15
C GLY A 24 14.94 -23.03 18.29
N SER A 25 15.14 -24.20 18.87
CA SER A 25 15.74 -25.36 18.20
C SER A 25 14.74 -26.07 17.29
N ILE A 26 15.16 -26.42 16.06
CA ILE A 26 14.27 -26.94 15.03
C ILE A 26 14.48 -28.45 14.87
N PRO A 27 13.40 -29.27 14.96
CA PRO A 27 13.51 -30.71 14.78
C PRO A 27 13.96 -31.09 13.37
N GLU A 28 14.78 -32.14 13.26
CA GLU A 28 15.24 -32.69 11.98
C GLU A 28 14.10 -33.00 11.01
N LYS A 29 12.94 -33.45 11.49
CA LYS A 29 11.76 -33.71 10.66
C LYS A 29 11.29 -32.46 9.90
N VAL A 30 11.35 -31.28 10.52
CA VAL A 30 10.96 -30.01 9.90
C VAL A 30 11.95 -29.62 8.80
N VAL A 31 13.24 -29.85 9.05
CA VAL A 31 14.29 -29.60 8.04
C VAL A 31 14.18 -30.57 6.86
N ARG A 32 13.87 -31.85 7.10
CA ARG A 32 13.59 -32.82 6.04
C ARG A 32 12.37 -32.41 5.21
N GLN A 33 11.32 -31.92 5.86
CA GLN A 33 10.13 -31.40 5.18
C GLN A 33 10.48 -30.18 4.32
N TYR A 34 11.24 -29.22 4.87
CA TYR A 34 11.74 -28.07 4.13
C TYR A 34 12.56 -28.49 2.90
N ASN A 35 13.56 -29.36 3.05
CA ASN A 35 14.39 -29.85 1.94
C ASN A 35 13.57 -30.63 0.89
N GLY A 36 12.51 -31.32 1.33
CA GLY A 36 11.53 -31.95 0.44
C GLY A 36 10.86 -30.92 -0.46
N TYR A 37 10.33 -29.84 0.11
CA TYR A 37 9.74 -28.74 -0.65
C TYR A 37 10.72 -28.07 -1.61
N ILE A 38 11.99 -27.90 -1.23
CA ILE A 38 13.02 -27.37 -2.17
C ILE A 38 13.23 -28.32 -3.35
N THR A 39 13.18 -29.63 -3.12
CA THR A 39 13.33 -30.62 -4.20
C THR A 39 12.13 -30.60 -5.14
N GLU A 40 10.91 -30.53 -4.59
CA GLU A 40 9.69 -30.38 -5.40
C GLU A 40 9.73 -29.09 -6.24
N LEU A 41 10.20 -27.97 -5.67
CA LEU A 41 10.38 -26.71 -6.42
C LEU A 41 11.43 -26.83 -7.53
N GLU A 42 12.56 -27.49 -7.26
CA GLU A 42 13.63 -27.73 -8.23
C GLU A 42 13.11 -28.52 -9.44
N GLU A 43 12.26 -29.53 -9.20
CA GLU A 43 11.58 -30.29 -10.26
C GLU A 43 10.57 -29.45 -11.05
N ILE A 44 9.73 -28.66 -10.37
CA ILE A 44 8.69 -27.84 -11.03
C ILE A 44 9.31 -26.71 -11.86
N LEU A 45 10.38 -26.07 -11.35
CA LEU A 45 11.03 -24.92 -11.97
C LEU A 45 12.08 -25.33 -13.01
N GLY A 46 12.63 -26.55 -12.91
CA GLY A 46 13.73 -26.98 -13.77
C GLY A 46 15.04 -26.23 -13.49
N GLU A 47 15.21 -25.74 -12.26
CA GLU A 47 16.34 -24.92 -11.82
C GLU A 47 17.05 -25.60 -10.65
N ASN A 48 18.37 -25.44 -10.55
CA ASN A 48 19.12 -25.96 -9.41
C ASN A 48 18.88 -25.09 -8.17
N LEU A 49 18.10 -25.61 -7.22
CA LEU A 49 17.83 -24.97 -5.93
C LEU A 49 18.59 -25.64 -4.77
N GLY A 50 19.58 -26.49 -5.07
CA GLY A 50 20.32 -27.25 -4.08
C GLY A 50 21.01 -26.39 -3.03
N SER A 51 21.40 -25.16 -3.37
CA SER A 51 22.01 -24.21 -2.43
C SER A 51 21.07 -23.72 -1.32
N TYR A 52 19.75 -23.85 -1.52
CA TYR A 52 18.76 -23.52 -0.50
C TYR A 52 18.51 -24.67 0.48
N LYS A 53 18.96 -25.90 0.16
CA LYS A 53 18.78 -27.05 1.06
C LYS A 53 19.70 -26.91 2.29
N ILE A 54 19.19 -27.31 3.44
CA ILE A 54 19.95 -27.36 4.69
C ILE A 54 20.69 -28.67 4.76
N ILE A 55 21.98 -28.63 5.10
CA ILE A 55 22.83 -29.81 5.19
C ILE A 55 22.56 -30.50 6.54
N ILE A 56 22.34 -31.83 6.52
CA ILE A 56 21.90 -32.61 7.69
C ILE A 56 23.07 -33.01 8.62
N TYR A 57 24.28 -32.52 8.37
CA TYR A 57 25.43 -32.84 9.21
C TYR A 57 25.58 -31.92 10.44
N ASP A 58 24.77 -30.86 10.54
CA ASP A 58 24.84 -29.86 11.61
C ASP A 58 23.88 -30.10 12.79
N PHE A 59 23.28 -31.30 12.86
CA PHE A 59 22.34 -31.66 13.92
C PHE A 59 23.06 -32.10 15.20
N GLN A 60 22.76 -31.41 16.30
CA GLN A 60 23.10 -31.86 17.64
C GLN A 60 21.84 -32.44 18.29
N GLU A 61 21.90 -33.71 18.69
CA GLU A 61 20.76 -34.43 19.33
C GLU A 61 19.44 -34.40 18.52
N GLY A 62 19.52 -34.30 17.19
CA GLY A 62 18.34 -34.25 16.32
C GLY A 62 17.71 -32.86 16.14
N TYR A 63 18.41 -31.80 16.58
CA TYR A 63 18.01 -30.41 16.37
C TYR A 63 19.10 -29.56 15.70
N ILE A 64 18.68 -28.53 14.99
CA ILE A 64 19.55 -27.48 14.46
C ILE A 64 19.12 -26.11 15.00
N GLY A 65 20.06 -25.17 15.09
CA GLY A 65 19.73 -23.78 15.43
C GLY A 65 18.81 -23.14 14.39
N CYS A 66 17.84 -22.35 14.84
CA CYS A 66 16.88 -21.68 13.94
C CYS A 66 17.53 -20.80 12.87
N TYR A 67 18.73 -20.24 13.12
CA TYR A 67 19.38 -19.31 12.20
C TYR A 67 19.64 -19.95 10.82
N GLU A 68 20.08 -21.20 10.80
CA GLU A 68 20.40 -21.98 9.60
C GLU A 68 19.19 -22.09 8.66
N ILE A 69 18.05 -22.53 9.22
CA ILE A 69 16.80 -22.62 8.46
C ILE A 69 16.19 -21.26 8.15
N MET A 70 16.27 -20.29 9.07
CA MET A 70 15.74 -18.95 8.86
C MET A 70 16.43 -18.25 7.69
N PHE A 71 17.74 -18.40 7.56
CA PHE A 71 18.47 -17.81 6.45
C PHE A 71 17.96 -18.37 5.12
N GLN A 72 17.95 -19.70 4.98
CA GLN A 72 17.58 -20.35 3.73
C GLN A 72 16.10 -20.16 3.37
N ILE A 73 15.20 -20.28 4.36
CA ILE A 73 13.77 -20.13 4.14
C ILE A 73 13.42 -18.69 3.74
N ASN A 74 14.09 -17.68 4.29
CA ASN A 74 13.86 -16.29 3.90
C ASN A 74 14.32 -16.01 2.47
N GLN A 75 15.46 -16.55 2.06
CA GLN A 75 15.98 -16.37 0.70
C GLN A 75 15.06 -17.01 -0.34
N ILE A 76 14.69 -18.29 -0.15
CA ILE A 76 13.81 -18.97 -1.10
C ILE A 76 12.41 -18.38 -1.12
N LEU A 77 11.85 -17.99 0.05
CA LEU A 77 10.56 -17.31 0.07
C LEU A 77 10.63 -16.01 -0.72
N LYS A 78 11.71 -15.22 -0.59
CA LYS A 78 11.83 -13.97 -1.34
C LYS A 78 12.03 -14.19 -2.84
N TYR A 79 12.78 -15.22 -3.21
CA TYR A 79 12.93 -15.66 -4.59
C TYR A 79 11.57 -16.00 -5.21
N LEU A 80 10.84 -16.94 -4.60
CA LEU A 80 9.51 -17.34 -5.07
C LEU A 80 8.55 -16.15 -5.10
N GLU A 81 8.59 -15.32 -4.05
CA GLU A 81 7.76 -14.14 -3.93
C GLU A 81 7.96 -13.22 -5.13
N ASN A 82 9.20 -12.91 -5.50
CA ASN A 82 9.49 -12.00 -6.60
C ASN A 82 9.29 -12.63 -7.99
N MET A 83 9.64 -13.90 -8.15
CA MET A 83 9.74 -14.55 -9.46
C MET A 83 8.45 -15.27 -9.87
N HIS A 84 7.63 -15.70 -8.92
CA HIS A 84 6.48 -16.57 -9.21
C HIS A 84 5.18 -16.17 -8.49
N ILE A 85 5.25 -15.52 -7.32
CA ILE A 85 4.04 -15.11 -6.58
C ILE A 85 3.62 -13.69 -6.99
N ASN A 86 4.51 -12.70 -6.83
CA ASN A 86 4.27 -11.29 -7.16
C ASN A 86 4.45 -10.97 -8.65
N SER A 87 5.09 -11.84 -9.43
CA SER A 87 5.21 -11.69 -10.89
C SER A 87 3.93 -12.08 -11.64
N SER A 88 3.03 -12.83 -10.99
CA SER A 88 1.83 -13.34 -11.63
C SER A 88 0.77 -12.24 -11.75
N GLU A 89 0.14 -12.18 -12.92
CA GLU A 89 -1.12 -11.53 -13.32
C GLU A 89 -1.99 -10.91 -12.21
N TYR A 90 -2.08 -11.51 -11.02
CA TYR A 90 -2.69 -10.94 -9.82
C TYR A 90 -2.14 -9.56 -9.41
N GLN A 91 -0.83 -9.30 -9.40
CA GLN A 91 -0.32 -7.98 -9.00
C GLN A 91 -0.59 -6.92 -10.07
N ILE A 92 -0.45 -7.28 -11.35
CA ILE A 92 -0.82 -6.41 -12.48
C ILE A 92 -2.32 -6.10 -12.43
N SER A 93 -3.14 -7.13 -12.18
CA SER A 93 -4.58 -7.01 -12.03
C SER A 93 -4.95 -6.18 -10.81
N LYS A 94 -4.31 -6.38 -9.66
CA LYS A 94 -4.53 -5.60 -8.43
C LYS A 94 -4.14 -4.14 -8.60
N VAL A 95 -2.97 -3.86 -9.19
CA VAL A 95 -2.54 -2.49 -9.52
C VAL A 95 -3.51 -1.86 -10.51
N GLY A 96 -3.90 -2.60 -11.55
CA GLY A 96 -4.89 -2.16 -12.53
C GLY A 96 -6.25 -1.85 -11.90
N TYR A 97 -6.76 -2.69 -11.00
CA TYR A 97 -8.01 -2.45 -10.28
C TYR A 97 -7.93 -1.23 -9.37
N LEU A 98 -6.86 -1.07 -8.62
CA LEU A 98 -6.66 0.11 -7.77
C LEU A 98 -6.53 1.38 -8.62
N TYR A 99 -5.83 1.32 -9.74
CA TYR A 99 -5.70 2.44 -10.66
C TYR A 99 -7.06 2.82 -11.27
N ASN A 100 -7.82 1.84 -11.73
CA ASN A 100 -9.14 2.04 -12.32
C ASN A 100 -10.22 2.43 -11.31
N SER A 101 -9.98 2.25 -10.00
CA SER A 101 -10.90 2.74 -8.96
C SER A 101 -10.83 4.25 -8.72
N ILE A 102 -9.80 4.92 -9.27
CA ILE A 102 -9.71 6.37 -9.27
C ILE A 102 -10.61 6.84 -10.42
N GLU A 103 -11.64 7.64 -10.16
CA GLU A 103 -12.57 8.10 -11.21
C GLU A 103 -12.32 9.56 -11.62
N ASP A 104 -11.80 10.40 -10.71
CA ASP A 104 -11.48 11.79 -11.02
C ASP A 104 -10.40 11.89 -12.10
N LYS A 105 -10.77 12.59 -13.18
CA LYS A 105 -9.93 12.75 -14.37
C LYS A 105 -8.65 13.53 -14.05
N GLU A 106 -8.70 14.53 -13.18
CA GLU A 106 -7.52 15.34 -12.85
C GLU A 106 -6.50 14.52 -12.05
N LEU A 107 -6.96 13.64 -11.16
CA LEU A 107 -6.09 12.66 -10.51
C LEU A 107 -5.42 11.73 -11.52
N HIS A 108 -6.15 11.20 -12.50
CA HIS A 108 -5.55 10.39 -13.56
C HIS A 108 -4.49 11.16 -14.36
N ASP A 109 -4.84 12.37 -14.81
CA ASP A 109 -3.98 13.18 -15.67
C ASP A 109 -2.68 13.60 -14.96
N ARG A 110 -2.72 13.85 -13.64
CA ARG A 110 -1.57 14.37 -12.87
C ARG A 110 -0.80 13.33 -12.06
N CYS A 111 -1.43 12.21 -11.71
CA CYS A 111 -0.80 11.15 -10.91
C CYS A 111 -0.51 9.89 -11.73
N GLY A 112 -1.12 9.71 -12.91
CA GLY A 112 -1.11 8.43 -13.62
C GLY A 112 0.28 7.94 -14.04
N ASP A 113 1.12 8.83 -14.56
CA ASP A 113 2.50 8.52 -14.92
C ASP A 113 3.34 8.10 -13.69
N ILE A 114 3.12 8.75 -12.54
CA ILE A 114 3.80 8.43 -11.28
C ILE A 114 3.30 7.08 -10.73
N LEU A 115 1.99 6.84 -10.77
CA LEU A 115 1.36 5.64 -10.21
C LEU A 115 1.70 4.39 -11.03
N LEU A 116 1.80 4.51 -12.35
CA LEU A 116 2.20 3.43 -13.25
C LEU A 116 3.73 3.31 -13.40
N GLY A 117 4.47 4.37 -13.06
CA GLY A 117 5.93 4.40 -13.04
C GLY A 117 6.54 3.51 -11.94
N GLU A 118 7.87 3.41 -11.94
CA GLU A 118 8.62 2.50 -11.06
C GLU A 118 8.94 3.09 -9.68
N THR A 119 9.05 4.41 -9.55
CA THR A 119 9.54 5.09 -8.35
C THR A 119 8.87 6.47 -8.13
N ALA A 120 9.24 7.15 -7.03
CA ALA A 120 8.79 8.49 -6.66
C ALA A 120 7.28 8.62 -6.36
N PHE A 121 6.73 7.61 -5.68
CA PHE A 121 5.31 7.51 -5.31
C PHE A 121 4.85 8.59 -4.31
N ASP A 122 5.78 9.16 -3.53
CA ASP A 122 5.54 10.33 -2.68
C ASP A 122 5.05 11.54 -3.49
N ARG A 123 5.50 11.68 -4.75
CA ARG A 123 5.02 12.74 -5.65
C ARG A 123 3.53 12.60 -5.97
N ALA A 124 3.02 11.37 -6.12
CA ALA A 124 1.59 11.16 -6.36
C ALA A 124 0.73 11.66 -5.17
N ILE A 125 1.22 11.47 -3.95
CA ILE A 125 0.55 11.97 -2.73
C ILE A 125 0.56 13.51 -2.71
N ASN A 126 1.68 14.13 -3.06
CA ASN A 126 1.78 15.59 -3.20
C ASN A 126 0.80 16.14 -4.26
N GLN A 127 0.74 15.51 -5.44
CA GLN A 127 -0.18 15.92 -6.51
C GLN A 127 -1.65 15.75 -6.08
N ALA A 128 -2.00 14.60 -5.50
CA ALA A 128 -3.36 14.32 -5.06
C ALA A 128 -3.85 15.30 -3.98
N THR A 129 -3.01 15.60 -2.98
CA THR A 129 -3.36 16.60 -1.95
C THR A 129 -3.48 18.01 -2.52
N GLN A 130 -2.69 18.37 -3.54
CA GLN A 130 -2.80 19.65 -4.23
C GLN A 130 -4.10 19.76 -5.04
N ILE A 131 -4.51 18.69 -5.73
CA ILE A 131 -5.79 18.64 -6.46
C ILE A 131 -6.95 18.81 -5.50
N LEU A 132 -6.90 18.12 -4.35
CA LEU A 132 -7.91 18.27 -3.31
C LEU A 132 -8.01 19.71 -2.80
N GLU A 133 -6.86 20.34 -2.53
CA GLU A 133 -6.80 21.74 -2.10
C GLU A 133 -7.41 22.69 -3.14
N ASP A 134 -7.06 22.51 -4.41
CA ASP A 134 -7.57 23.33 -5.51
C ASP A 134 -9.09 23.17 -5.68
N ARG A 135 -9.60 21.94 -5.58
CA ARG A 135 -11.05 21.68 -5.64
C ARG A 135 -11.80 22.35 -4.49
N ILE A 136 -11.27 22.28 -3.26
CA ILE A 136 -11.82 23.00 -2.11
C ILE A 136 -11.82 24.51 -2.37
N LYS A 137 -10.70 25.05 -2.87
CA LYS A 137 -10.55 26.48 -3.13
C LYS A 137 -11.57 26.99 -4.14
N LYS A 138 -11.75 26.26 -5.24
CA LYS A 138 -12.74 26.54 -6.30
C LYS A 138 -14.16 26.46 -5.77
N LYS A 139 -14.53 25.33 -5.14
CA LYS A 139 -15.89 25.11 -4.63
C LYS A 139 -16.29 26.16 -3.57
N ALA A 140 -15.34 26.59 -2.74
CA ALA A 140 -15.58 27.60 -1.71
C ALA A 140 -15.49 29.05 -2.22
N GLY A 141 -15.22 29.29 -3.50
CA GLY A 141 -15.07 30.65 -4.04
C GLY A 141 -13.84 31.41 -3.51
N LEU A 142 -12.82 30.70 -3.02
CA LEU A 142 -11.65 31.27 -2.36
C LEU A 142 -10.44 31.44 -3.30
N GLU A 143 -10.63 31.31 -4.61
CA GLU A 143 -9.56 31.36 -5.63
C GLU A 143 -8.73 32.66 -5.57
N LYS A 144 -9.39 33.79 -5.30
CA LYS A 144 -8.76 35.11 -5.22
C LYS A 144 -7.98 35.35 -3.92
N THR A 145 -8.01 34.40 -2.98
CA THR A 145 -7.31 34.52 -1.70
C THR A 145 -5.91 33.91 -1.78
N VAL A 146 -5.02 34.37 -0.89
CA VAL A 146 -3.69 33.75 -0.68
C VAL A 146 -3.74 32.49 0.19
N LEU A 147 -4.93 32.07 0.63
CA LEU A 147 -5.08 30.92 1.51
C LEU A 147 -4.68 29.64 0.76
N THR A 148 -3.87 28.84 1.43
CA THR A 148 -3.41 27.51 1.01
C THR A 148 -3.34 26.59 2.23
N GLY A 149 -3.28 25.29 2.00
CA GLY A 149 -3.12 24.27 3.03
C GLY A 149 -4.14 24.37 4.17
N LEU A 150 -3.64 24.24 5.41
CA LEU A 150 -4.50 24.20 6.60
C LEU A 150 -5.33 25.49 6.79
N PRO A 151 -4.80 26.71 6.58
CA PRO A 151 -5.61 27.93 6.57
C PRO A 151 -6.77 27.90 5.59
N LEU A 152 -6.56 27.43 4.36
CA LEU A 152 -7.62 27.33 3.36
C LEU A 152 -8.70 26.35 3.81
N VAL A 153 -8.31 25.13 4.19
CA VAL A 153 -9.27 24.10 4.63
C VAL A 153 -10.03 24.55 5.85
N SER A 154 -9.37 25.20 6.81
CA SER A 154 -10.03 25.70 8.02
C SER A 154 -11.06 26.80 7.75
N LYS A 155 -10.84 27.61 6.69
CA LYS A 155 -11.78 28.64 6.27
C LYS A 155 -12.95 28.05 5.47
N ALA A 156 -12.67 27.10 4.57
CA ALA A 156 -13.69 26.49 3.72
C ALA A 156 -14.57 25.49 4.48
N ILE A 157 -13.98 24.69 5.36
CA ILE A 157 -14.61 23.56 6.06
C ILE A 157 -14.41 23.74 7.58
N HIS A 158 -15.40 24.34 8.22
CA HIS A 158 -15.35 24.64 9.65
C HIS A 158 -16.16 23.59 10.46
N PRO A 159 -15.72 23.22 11.69
CA PRO A 159 -16.47 22.28 12.53
C PRO A 159 -17.89 22.75 12.88
N LYS A 160 -18.03 24.05 13.16
CA LYS A 160 -19.33 24.70 13.37
C LYS A 160 -20.01 25.04 12.05
N ILE A 161 -21.25 24.59 11.85
CA ILE A 161 -22.03 24.77 10.61
C ILE A 161 -22.18 26.25 10.25
N GLU A 162 -22.47 27.11 11.23
CA GLU A 162 -22.67 28.55 11.00
C GLU A 162 -21.44 29.26 10.44
N ASN A 163 -20.25 28.68 10.61
CA ASN A 163 -18.98 29.25 10.15
C ASN A 163 -18.41 28.54 8.91
N THR A 164 -19.03 27.46 8.44
CA THR A 164 -18.51 26.69 7.29
C THR A 164 -18.92 27.34 5.97
N ILE A 165 -18.08 27.30 4.94
CA ILE A 165 -18.49 27.70 3.59
C ILE A 165 -19.06 26.48 2.87
N LEU A 166 -18.37 25.35 3.00
CA LEU A 166 -18.77 24.05 2.46
C LEU A 166 -19.44 23.22 3.56
N LYS A 167 -20.74 23.00 3.41
CA LYS A 167 -21.55 22.17 4.30
C LYS A 167 -21.72 20.79 3.71
N PHE A 168 -21.33 19.76 4.47
CA PHE A 168 -21.43 18.35 4.09
C PHE A 168 -22.64 17.66 4.72
N SER A 169 -23.12 18.17 5.86
CA SER A 169 -24.27 17.63 6.57
C SER A 169 -24.95 18.73 7.40
N ASP A 170 -26.25 18.57 7.64
CA ASP A 170 -27.00 19.37 8.62
C ASP A 170 -26.79 18.87 10.06
N ASP A 171 -26.23 17.66 10.23
CA ASP A 171 -25.82 17.16 11.54
C ASP A 171 -24.47 17.80 11.94
N PRO A 172 -24.42 18.57 13.05
CA PRO A 172 -23.20 19.22 13.52
C PRO A 172 -22.04 18.25 13.78
N THR A 173 -22.33 17.03 14.25
CA THR A 173 -21.32 16.01 14.56
C THR A 173 -20.67 15.49 13.28
N ILE A 174 -21.48 15.26 12.25
CA ILE A 174 -20.98 14.80 10.94
C ILE A 174 -20.18 15.92 10.26
N GLN A 175 -20.66 17.17 10.32
CA GLN A 175 -19.94 18.33 9.79
C GLN A 175 -18.57 18.51 10.48
N GLU A 176 -18.53 18.39 11.81
CA GLU A 176 -17.28 18.42 12.58
C GLU A 176 -16.33 17.31 12.15
N GLY A 177 -16.85 16.09 11.96
CA GLY A 177 -16.08 14.96 11.45
C GLY A 177 -15.40 15.25 10.11
N TYR A 178 -16.13 15.83 9.14
CA TYR A 178 -15.55 16.25 7.87
C TYR A 178 -14.46 17.32 8.05
N ALA A 179 -14.72 18.33 8.89
CA ALA A 179 -13.73 19.36 9.14
C ALA A 179 -12.41 18.79 9.70
N PHE A 180 -12.47 17.86 10.65
CA PHE A 180 -11.27 17.20 11.16
C PHE A 180 -10.61 16.29 10.13
N LEU A 181 -11.41 15.57 9.35
CA LEU A 181 -10.90 14.69 8.31
C LEU A 181 -10.05 15.46 7.27
N PHE A 182 -10.61 16.52 6.68
CA PHE A 182 -9.90 17.31 5.66
C PHE A 182 -8.66 18.02 6.24
N LYS A 183 -8.75 18.56 7.47
CA LYS A 183 -7.60 19.15 8.16
C LYS A 183 -6.51 18.12 8.44
N GLY A 184 -6.91 16.90 8.82
CA GLY A 184 -6.02 15.77 9.05
C GLY A 184 -5.26 15.38 7.79
N ILE A 185 -5.94 15.28 6.64
CA ILE A 185 -5.30 14.97 5.35
C ILE A 185 -4.18 15.96 5.02
N ILE A 186 -4.46 17.25 5.10
CA ILE A 186 -3.46 18.28 4.79
C ILE A 186 -2.33 18.27 5.82
N SER A 187 -2.64 18.13 7.11
CA SER A 187 -1.64 18.25 8.17
C SER A 187 -0.71 17.03 8.27
N VAL A 188 -1.24 15.84 8.02
CA VAL A 188 -0.49 14.57 8.14
C VAL A 188 0.28 14.26 6.87
N TYR A 189 -0.39 14.29 5.71
CA TYR A 189 0.22 13.78 4.48
C TYR A 189 1.00 14.86 3.76
N ARG A 190 0.36 15.98 3.41
CA ARG A 190 1.00 17.04 2.63
C ARG A 190 2.25 17.59 3.32
N ASN A 191 2.17 17.90 4.61
CA ASN A 191 3.31 18.46 5.33
C ASN A 191 4.49 17.47 5.40
N GLN A 192 4.24 16.17 5.52
CA GLN A 192 5.31 15.17 5.55
C GLN A 192 5.98 14.99 4.20
N THR A 193 5.19 14.94 3.12
CA THR A 193 5.69 14.74 1.75
C THR A 193 6.28 15.99 1.11
N HIS A 194 6.00 17.20 1.64
CA HIS A 194 6.65 18.45 1.23
C HIS A 194 7.92 18.80 2.03
N HIS A 195 8.06 18.34 3.27
CA HIS A 195 9.16 18.75 4.16
C HIS A 195 10.15 17.64 4.52
N SER A 196 9.86 16.37 4.20
CA SER A 196 10.72 15.24 4.54
C SER A 196 10.86 14.28 3.37
N LEU A 197 12.10 14.07 2.91
CA LEU A 197 12.45 13.01 1.94
C LEU A 197 12.28 11.59 2.52
N ASN A 198 11.89 11.45 3.79
CA ASN A 198 11.79 10.17 4.48
C ASN A 198 10.39 9.52 4.40
N PHE A 199 9.43 10.10 3.66
CA PHE A 199 8.13 9.47 3.49
C PHE A 199 8.26 8.20 2.61
N LYS A 200 8.38 7.03 3.25
CA LYS A 200 8.46 5.76 2.55
C LYS A 200 7.09 5.34 2.05
N CYS A 201 6.90 5.43 0.74
CA CYS A 201 5.68 5.03 0.05
C CYS A 201 6.02 4.02 -1.06
N ASN A 202 5.22 2.97 -1.19
CA ASN A 202 5.25 2.08 -2.35
C ASN A 202 4.05 2.38 -3.28
N ARG A 203 4.04 1.76 -4.46
CA ARG A 203 2.99 1.95 -5.47
C ARG A 203 1.59 1.69 -4.91
N GLU A 204 1.40 0.56 -4.23
CA GLU A 204 0.10 0.17 -3.68
C GLU A 204 -0.44 1.20 -2.68
N TYR A 205 0.44 1.74 -1.84
CA TYR A 205 0.08 2.78 -0.90
C TYR A 205 -0.36 4.07 -1.62
N ALA A 206 0.41 4.53 -2.60
CA ALA A 206 0.06 5.72 -3.36
C ALA A 206 -1.26 5.57 -4.13
N LEU A 207 -1.50 4.39 -4.73
CA LEU A 207 -2.78 4.08 -5.39
C LEU A 207 -3.95 4.15 -4.42
N LYS A 208 -3.85 3.48 -3.26
CA LYS A 208 -4.89 3.52 -2.21
C LYS A 208 -5.14 4.94 -1.73
N PHE A 209 -4.08 5.72 -1.55
CA PHE A 209 -4.21 7.12 -1.13
C PHE A 209 -4.91 7.96 -2.20
N CYS A 210 -4.54 7.83 -3.48
CA CYS A 210 -5.18 8.56 -4.57
C CYS A 210 -6.66 8.16 -4.72
N ALA A 211 -7.00 6.87 -4.61
CA ALA A 211 -8.39 6.41 -4.58
C ALA A 211 -9.17 6.97 -3.39
N TYR A 212 -8.52 7.14 -2.24
CA TYR A 212 -9.16 7.80 -1.10
C TYR A 212 -9.39 9.29 -1.35
N ILE A 213 -8.42 10.00 -1.95
CA ILE A 213 -8.58 11.40 -2.34
C ILE A 213 -9.72 11.55 -3.37
N ASP A 214 -9.87 10.63 -4.31
CA ASP A 214 -11.01 10.60 -5.25
C ASP A 214 -12.36 10.59 -4.52
N GLU A 215 -12.52 9.76 -3.49
CA GLU A 215 -13.75 9.77 -2.68
C GLU A 215 -13.95 11.10 -1.92
N LEU A 216 -12.87 11.70 -1.43
CA LEU A 216 -12.94 13.02 -0.78
C LEU A 216 -13.33 14.12 -1.77
N LEU A 217 -12.82 14.08 -3.01
CA LEU A 217 -13.22 15.00 -4.08
C LEU A 217 -14.71 14.91 -4.37
N LYS A 218 -15.26 13.68 -4.46
CA LYS A 218 -16.72 13.46 -4.61
C LYS A 218 -17.51 14.07 -3.45
N ASN A 219 -16.99 13.99 -2.23
CA ASN A 219 -17.62 14.65 -1.08
C ASN A 219 -17.57 16.18 -1.17
N ILE A 220 -16.47 16.77 -1.66
CA ILE A 220 -16.41 18.22 -1.94
C ILE A 220 -17.46 18.59 -3.00
N ASP A 221 -17.56 17.82 -4.08
CA ASP A 221 -18.47 18.14 -5.18
C ASP A 221 -19.94 18.07 -4.72
N ARG A 222 -20.28 17.10 -3.86
CA ARG A 222 -21.61 16.94 -3.23
C ARG A 222 -21.92 17.97 -2.14
N SER A 223 -20.92 18.64 -1.59
CA SER A 223 -21.13 19.66 -0.55
C SER A 223 -21.91 20.87 -1.06
N ILE A 224 -22.64 21.51 -0.16
CA ILE A 224 -23.46 22.70 -0.43
C ILE A 224 -22.69 23.94 0.05
N VAL A 225 -22.64 24.97 -0.79
CA VAL A 225 -22.11 26.28 -0.41
C VAL A 225 -23.19 27.02 0.38
N VAL A 226 -22.91 27.39 1.64
CA VAL A 226 -23.93 27.94 2.56
C VAL A 226 -23.66 29.37 3.04
N ASN A 227 -22.45 29.89 2.83
CA ASN A 227 -22.05 31.22 3.26
C ASN A 227 -21.33 31.92 2.10
N GLU A 228 -22.05 32.76 1.36
CA GLU A 228 -21.49 33.81 0.49
C GLU A 228 -21.26 35.10 1.28
#